data_AF-A0A8J5HCT9-F1
#
_entry.id   AF-A0A8J5HCT9-F1
#
_cell.length_a   1.000
_cell.length_b   1.000
_cell.length_c   1.000
_cell.angle_alpha   90.00
_cell.angle_beta   90.00
_cell.angle_gamma   90.00
#
_symmetry.space_group_name_H-M   'P 1'
#
loop_
_entity.id
_entity.type
_entity.pdbx_description
1 polymer ?
#
loop_
_entity_poly.entity_id
_entity_poly.type
_entity_poly.pdbx_seq_one_letter_code
_entity_poly.pdbx_strand_id
1 'polypeptide(L)'
;MGEQLDSLSHKELQQLENQLDNSLKHIRSRKVNHTTFSHAKTKEKALQEQNKSLEKQILEKQKAKALTQQPHWEQAQTSSSSPPFLLADADHTLNIGCYQGRATIGGEAEAAEVQARINGSILPPWMLNHLNG
;
A
#
# COMPACT_ATOMS: atom_id res chain seq x y z
N MET A 1 46.90 9.85 15.85
CA MET A 1 45.54 9.79 16.46
C MET A 1 45.52 8.65 17.46
N GLY A 2 45.77 8.94 18.75
CA GLY A 2 46.15 7.96 19.78
C GLY A 2 47.60 8.09 20.24
N GLU A 3 48.20 9.27 20.06
CA GLU A 3 49.55 9.59 20.53
C GLU A 3 49.47 10.21 21.93
N GLN A 4 50.51 10.04 22.75
CA GLN A 4 50.60 10.57 24.12
C GLN A 4 49.53 10.02 25.08
N LEU A 5 49.17 8.75 24.91
CA LEU A 5 48.27 8.05 25.84
C LEU A 5 48.98 7.68 27.16
N ASP A 6 50.31 7.60 27.15
CA ASP A 6 51.13 7.22 28.32
C ASP A 6 51.06 8.25 29.46
N SER A 7 50.74 9.51 29.15
CA SER A 7 50.54 10.57 30.15
C SER A 7 49.14 10.58 30.76
N LEU A 8 48.20 9.78 30.24
CA LEU A 8 46.82 9.75 30.68
C LEU A 8 46.62 8.66 31.73
N SER A 9 45.83 8.98 32.75
CA SER A 9 45.37 7.99 33.71
C SER A 9 44.37 7.03 33.05
N HIS A 10 44.21 5.85 33.66
CA HIS A 10 43.24 4.86 33.19
C HIS A 10 41.81 5.41 33.05
N LYS A 11 41.41 6.35 33.93
CA LYS A 11 40.10 7.00 33.88
C LYS A 11 39.96 7.91 32.66
N GLU A 12 40.98 8.69 32.33
CA GLU A 12 40.98 9.58 31.17
C GLU A 12 40.96 8.80 29.86
N LEU A 13 41.68 7.66 29.81
CA LEU A 13 41.61 6.73 28.68
C LEU A 13 40.21 6.16 28.48
N GLN A 14 39.58 5.67 29.55
CA GLN A 14 38.21 5.14 29.49
C GLN A 14 37.20 6.23 29.08
N GLN A 15 37.41 7.47 29.52
CA GLN A 15 36.57 8.59 29.12
C GLN A 15 36.73 8.91 27.62
N LEU A 16 37.96 8.92 27.10
CA LEU A 16 38.23 9.13 25.67
C LEU A 16 37.60 8.03 24.82
N GLU A 17 37.73 6.77 25.22
CA GLU A 17 37.11 5.64 24.54
C GLU A 17 35.58 5.81 24.46
N ASN A 18 34.94 6.12 25.60
CA ASN A 18 33.51 6.39 25.64
C ASN A 18 33.11 7.59 24.78
N GLN A 19 33.92 8.65 24.75
CA GLN A 19 33.65 9.82 23.91
C GLN A 19 33.72 9.46 22.42
N LEU A 20 34.71 8.66 22.02
CA LEU A 20 34.86 8.21 20.64
C LEU A 20 33.72 7.28 20.23
N ASP A 21 33.34 6.32 21.07
CA ASP A 21 32.25 5.40 20.78
C ASP A 21 30.90 6.14 20.64
N ASN A 22 30.60 7.06 21.57
CA ASN A 22 29.40 7.89 21.48
C ASN A 22 29.39 8.78 20.23
N SER A 23 30.53 9.42 19.92
CA SER A 23 30.65 10.26 18.72
C SER A 23 30.44 9.43 17.45
N LEU A 24 30.99 8.22 17.40
CA LEU A 24 30.87 7.32 16.27
C LEU A 24 29.44 6.79 16.11
N LYS A 25 28.79 6.41 17.21
CA LYS A 25 27.36 6.03 17.24
C LYS A 25 26.50 7.15 16.67
N HIS A 26 26.75 8.40 17.08
CA HIS A 26 26.03 9.56 16.56
C HIS A 26 26.24 9.76 15.06
N ILE A 27 27.48 9.66 14.58
CA ILE A 27 27.81 9.75 13.14
C ILE A 27 27.09 8.65 12.35
N ARG A 28 27.12 7.41 12.83
CA ARG A 28 26.44 6.28 12.18
C ARG A 28 24.93 6.50 12.14
N SER A 29 24.33 6.85 13.27
CA SER A 29 22.88 7.12 13.38
C SER A 29 22.45 8.23 12.42
N ARG A 30 23.17 9.37 12.44
CA ARG A 30 22.92 10.48 11.52
C ARG A 30 23.02 10.05 10.06
N LYS A 31 24.07 9.31 9.69
CA LYS A 31 24.25 8.80 8.32
C LYS A 31 23.08 7.90 7.91
N VAL A 32 22.70 6.95 8.76
CA VAL A 32 21.58 6.03 8.49
C VAL A 32 20.28 6.82 8.26
N ASN A 33 19.96 7.78 9.15
CA ASN A 33 18.77 8.62 9.02
C ASN A 33 18.74 9.43 7.72
N HIS A 34 19.87 9.99 7.29
CA HIS A 34 19.93 10.70 6.01
C HIS A 34 19.77 9.76 4.82
N THR A 35 20.40 8.57 4.85
CA THR A 35 20.29 7.59 3.76
C THR A 35 18.87 7.02 3.64
N THR A 36 18.19 6.75 4.76
CA THR A 36 16.81 6.25 4.72
C THR A 36 15.85 7.33 4.24
N PHE A 37 16.02 8.58 4.69
CA PHE A 37 15.21 9.71 4.20
C PHE A 37 15.40 9.97 2.70
N SER A 38 16.64 9.95 2.20
CA SER A 38 16.90 10.15 0.77
C SER A 38 16.33 9.00 -0.08
N HIS A 39 16.45 7.75 0.37
CA HIS A 39 15.84 6.60 -0.29
C HIS A 39 14.32 6.72 -0.34
N ALA A 40 13.68 7.06 0.78
CA ALA A 40 12.24 7.26 0.87
C ALA A 40 11.76 8.37 -0.09
N LYS A 41 12.45 9.51 -0.11
CA LYS A 41 12.15 10.65 -0.99
C LYS A 41 12.26 10.31 -2.48
N THR A 42 13.26 9.52 -2.85
CA THR A 42 13.41 9.05 -4.25
C THR A 42 12.25 8.14 -4.63
N LYS A 43 11.86 7.21 -3.74
CA LYS A 43 10.72 6.32 -3.97
C LYS A 43 9.40 7.08 -4.06
N GLU A 44 9.19 8.08 -3.22
CA GLU A 44 8.02 8.97 -3.26
C GLU A 44 7.89 9.67 -4.62
N LYS A 45 8.99 10.29 -5.10
CA LYS A 45 9.00 10.93 -6.43
C LYS A 45 8.68 9.96 -7.56
N ALA A 46 9.27 8.77 -7.54
CA ALA A 46 9.03 7.76 -8.57
C ALA A 46 7.55 7.33 -8.60
N LEU A 47 6.95 7.09 -7.44
CA LEU A 47 5.52 6.75 -7.34
C LEU A 47 4.62 7.91 -7.80
N GLN A 48 4.95 9.14 -7.42
CA GLN A 48 4.20 10.31 -7.85
C GLN A 48 4.22 10.48 -9.38
N GLU A 49 5.36 10.22 -10.02
CA GLU A 49 5.49 10.27 -11.48
C GLU A 49 4.68 9.16 -12.17
N GLN A 50 4.72 7.94 -11.65
CA GLN A 50 3.90 6.83 -12.14
C GLN A 50 2.40 7.16 -12.04
N ASN A 51 1.95 7.69 -10.90
CA ASN A 51 0.56 8.10 -10.71
C ASN A 51 0.14 9.18 -11.72
N LYS A 52 0.95 10.22 -11.92
CA LYS A 52 0.69 11.26 -12.93
C LYS A 52 0.57 10.68 -14.35
N SER A 53 1.42 9.71 -14.68
CA SER A 53 1.35 9.02 -15.98
C SER A 53 0.05 8.23 -16.13
N LEU A 54 -0.34 7.49 -15.10
CA LEU A 54 -1.59 6.72 -15.10
C LEU A 54 -2.82 7.62 -15.18
N GLU A 55 -2.87 8.71 -14.44
CA GLU A 55 -3.94 9.72 -14.52
C GLU A 55 -4.10 10.25 -15.95
N LYS A 56 -2.99 10.60 -16.60
CA LYS A 56 -3.00 11.04 -17.99
C LYS A 56 -3.55 9.95 -18.93
N GLN A 57 -3.11 8.70 -18.78
CA GLN A 57 -3.58 7.58 -19.58
C GLN A 57 -5.07 7.31 -19.38
N ILE A 58 -5.58 7.42 -18.15
CA ILE A 58 -7.01 7.28 -17.86
C ILE A 58 -7.80 8.38 -18.55
N LEU A 59 -7.36 9.63 -18.44
CA LEU A 59 -8.03 10.76 -19.09
C LEU A 59 -8.04 10.61 -20.62
N GLU A 60 -6.94 10.17 -21.21
CA GLU A 60 -6.84 9.89 -22.65
C GLU A 60 -7.80 8.77 -23.08
N LYS A 61 -7.83 7.65 -22.34
CA LYS A 61 -8.78 6.56 -22.60
C LYS A 61 -10.24 7.00 -22.47
N GLN A 62 -10.56 7.86 -21.50
CA GLN A 62 -11.90 8.43 -21.35
C GLN A 62 -12.27 9.32 -22.55
N LYS A 63 -11.36 10.19 -22.99
CA LYS A 63 -11.56 11.01 -24.20
C LYS A 63 -11.75 10.15 -25.45
N ALA A 64 -10.91 9.15 -25.65
CA ALA A 64 -11.04 8.22 -26.78
C ALA A 64 -12.41 7.52 -26.76
N LYS A 65 -12.86 7.02 -25.61
CA LYS A 65 -14.21 6.44 -25.46
C LYS A 65 -15.33 7.43 -25.74
N ALA A 66 -15.20 8.70 -25.36
CA ALA A 66 -16.18 9.74 -25.67
C ALA A 66 -16.26 10.01 -27.19
N LEU A 67 -15.13 10.04 -27.88
CA LEU A 67 -15.09 10.22 -29.34
C LEU A 67 -15.64 8.99 -30.09
N THR A 68 -15.38 7.77 -29.62
CA THR A 68 -15.89 6.54 -30.26
C THR A 68 -17.38 6.31 -30.04
N GLN A 69 -17.96 6.81 -28.94
CA GLN A 69 -19.40 6.70 -28.68
C GLN A 69 -20.25 7.77 -29.38
N GLN A 70 -19.63 8.77 -30.03
CA GLN A 70 -20.41 9.88 -30.60
C GLN A 70 -21.19 9.57 -31.90
N PRO A 71 -20.82 8.63 -32.79
CA PRO A 71 -21.66 8.35 -33.96
C PRO A 71 -22.67 7.20 -33.77
N HIS A 72 -22.74 6.54 -32.61
CA HIS A 72 -23.68 5.40 -32.43
C HIS A 72 -25.10 5.85 -32.03
N TRP A 73 -25.25 7.00 -31.36
CA TRP A 73 -26.54 7.42 -30.82
C TRP A 73 -27.46 8.15 -31.81
N GLU A 74 -26.93 8.68 -32.92
CA GLU A 74 -27.71 9.46 -33.89
C GLU A 74 -28.43 8.58 -34.93
N GLN A 75 -28.01 7.31 -35.11
CA GLN A 75 -28.63 6.41 -36.11
C GLN A 75 -29.78 5.57 -35.56
N ALA A 76 -29.94 5.47 -34.23
CA ALA A 76 -31.00 4.68 -33.61
C ALA A 76 -32.35 5.42 -33.45
N GLN A 77 -32.41 6.72 -33.76
CA GLN A 77 -33.60 7.55 -33.48
C GLN A 77 -34.54 7.74 -34.69
N THR A 78 -34.22 7.22 -35.87
CA THR A 78 -35.06 7.40 -37.08
C THR A 78 -35.90 6.19 -37.46
N SER A 79 -35.89 5.10 -36.68
CA SER A 79 -36.59 3.86 -37.03
C SER A 79 -37.48 3.35 -35.89
N SER A 80 -38.72 3.85 -35.87
CA SER A 80 -39.94 3.12 -35.51
C SER A 80 -40.02 2.33 -34.18
N SER A 81 -40.85 2.87 -33.28
CA SER A 81 -41.82 2.17 -32.41
C SER A 81 -41.37 1.48 -31.09
N SER A 82 -41.94 1.99 -29.99
CA SER A 82 -42.35 1.36 -28.70
C SER A 82 -41.63 1.84 -27.43
N PRO A 83 -42.34 2.06 -26.29
CA PRO A 83 -41.74 2.51 -25.03
C PRO A 83 -41.21 1.34 -24.20
N PRO A 84 -40.15 1.52 -23.38
CA PRO A 84 -39.61 0.46 -22.54
C PRO A 84 -40.46 0.28 -21.28
N PHE A 85 -41.05 -0.90 -21.13
CA PHE A 85 -41.68 -1.36 -19.90
C PHE A 85 -40.59 -1.70 -18.86
N LEU A 86 -40.81 -1.23 -17.64
CA LEU A 86 -39.98 -1.39 -16.46
C LEU A 86 -39.80 -2.87 -16.07
N LEU A 87 -38.57 -3.29 -15.73
CA LEU A 87 -38.34 -4.13 -14.55
C LEU A 87 -36.87 -4.14 -14.17
N ALA A 88 -36.62 -3.59 -12.99
CA ALA A 88 -35.40 -3.74 -12.26
C ALA A 88 -35.28 -5.16 -11.69
N ASP A 89 -34.02 -5.50 -11.40
CA ASP A 89 -33.57 -6.22 -10.20
C ASP A 89 -33.15 -7.69 -10.35
N ALA A 90 -32.06 -7.94 -9.61
CA ALA A 90 -31.48 -9.21 -9.18
C ALA A 90 -30.74 -10.14 -10.18
N ASP A 91 -29.54 -10.52 -9.72
CA ASP A 91 -28.85 -11.80 -9.96
C ASP A 91 -27.73 -11.89 -11.00
N HIS A 92 -26.60 -11.24 -10.73
CA HIS A 92 -25.29 -11.80 -11.09
C HIS A 92 -24.35 -11.83 -9.87
N THR A 93 -24.64 -12.70 -8.91
CA THR A 93 -23.64 -13.16 -7.94
C THR A 93 -22.60 -14.01 -8.67
N LEU A 94 -21.52 -13.36 -9.13
CA LEU A 94 -20.38 -14.07 -9.70
C LEU A 94 -19.64 -14.80 -8.55
N ASN A 95 -20.02 -16.05 -8.33
CA ASN A 95 -19.33 -17.01 -7.49
C ASN A 95 -17.93 -17.28 -8.07
N ILE A 96 -16.92 -16.57 -7.58
CA ILE A 96 -15.51 -16.93 -7.79
C ILE A 96 -14.99 -17.57 -6.50
N GLY A 97 -15.09 -18.90 -6.45
CA GLY A 97 -14.04 -19.77 -5.92
C GLY A 97 -13.70 -19.66 -4.43
N CYS A 98 -14.66 -19.94 -3.55
CA CYS A 98 -14.33 -20.35 -2.19
C CYS A 98 -13.92 -21.84 -2.25
N TYR A 99 -12.64 -22.15 -2.08
CA TYR A 99 -12.15 -23.52 -1.91
C TYR A 99 -12.70 -24.08 -0.60
N GLN A 100 -13.89 -24.67 -0.66
CA GLN A 100 -14.43 -25.47 0.42
C GLN A 100 -14.07 -26.93 0.18
N GLY A 101 -12.82 -27.28 0.52
CA GLY A 101 -12.37 -28.66 0.64
C GLY A 101 -12.36 -29.10 2.10
N ARG A 102 -13.54 -29.38 2.67
CA ARG A 102 -13.67 -30.11 3.95
C ARG A 102 -14.02 -31.56 3.62
N ALA A 103 -13.11 -32.49 3.89
CA ALA A 103 -13.32 -33.61 4.83
C ALA A 103 -12.34 -34.78 4.61
N THR A 104 -11.97 -35.40 5.73
CA THR A 104 -11.25 -36.67 5.97
C THR A 104 -9.72 -36.54 6.08
N ILE A 105 -9.01 -36.88 7.16
CA ILE A 105 -9.23 -37.56 8.46
C ILE A 105 -8.04 -37.16 9.38
N GLY A 106 -8.29 -37.04 10.71
CA GLY A 106 -7.25 -37.27 11.74
C GLY A 106 -6.86 -36.04 12.56
N GLY A 107 -6.82 -36.20 13.90
CA GLY A 107 -6.62 -35.16 14.94
C GLY A 107 -5.40 -34.26 14.72
N GLU A 108 -5.31 -33.09 15.33
CA GLU A 108 -5.40 -32.83 16.77
C GLU A 108 -5.92 -31.41 17.04
N ALA A 109 -6.56 -31.23 18.19
CA ALA A 109 -7.08 -29.96 18.67
C ALA A 109 -5.97 -29.15 19.35
N GLU A 110 -5.77 -27.90 18.97
CA GLU A 110 -5.18 -26.89 19.85
C GLU A 110 -5.47 -25.46 19.34
N ALA A 111 -6.01 -24.65 20.24
CA ALA A 111 -6.15 -23.19 20.20
C ALA A 111 -6.87 -22.55 18.98
N ALA A 112 -8.18 -22.77 18.89
CA ALA A 112 -9.08 -21.84 18.20
C ALA A 112 -9.29 -20.58 19.06
N GLU A 113 -8.38 -19.60 18.95
CA GLU A 113 -8.65 -18.25 19.45
C GLU A 113 -9.63 -17.56 18.50
N VAL A 114 -10.85 -17.39 19.00
CA VAL A 114 -11.97 -16.71 18.36
C VAL A 114 -11.65 -15.22 18.28
N GLN A 115 -11.26 -14.74 17.11
CA GLN A 115 -11.57 -13.38 16.69
C GLN A 115 -12.31 -13.41 15.36
N ALA A 116 -13.59 -13.77 15.51
CA ALA A 116 -14.57 -13.58 14.48
C ALA A 116 -14.82 -12.08 14.26
N ARG A 117 -14.71 -11.70 12.99
CA ARG A 117 -15.41 -10.58 12.32
C ARG A 117 -14.82 -9.18 12.48
N ILE A 118 -14.01 -8.80 11.49
CA ILE A 118 -14.24 -7.54 10.79
C ILE A 118 -14.65 -7.91 9.37
N ASN A 119 -15.96 -7.82 9.12
CA ASN A 119 -16.61 -8.26 7.89
C ASN A 119 -16.09 -7.46 6.69
N GLY A 120 -15.66 -8.15 5.63
CA GLY A 120 -15.72 -7.65 4.26
C GLY A 120 -14.81 -6.49 3.84
N SER A 121 -13.72 -6.20 4.56
CA SER A 121 -12.80 -5.16 4.09
C SER A 121 -11.91 -5.67 2.96
N ILE A 122 -12.21 -5.24 1.73
CA ILE A 122 -11.31 -5.27 0.56
C ILE A 122 -10.08 -4.37 0.79
N LEU A 123 -10.08 -3.58 1.87
CA LEU A 123 -9.11 -2.53 2.12
C LEU A 123 -8.02 -2.99 3.10
N PRO A 124 -6.75 -2.69 2.79
CA PRO A 124 -5.61 -3.05 3.60
C PRO A 124 -5.60 -2.34 4.97
N PRO A 125 -4.91 -2.90 5.98
CA PRO A 125 -5.02 -2.47 7.39
C PRO A 125 -4.75 -0.99 7.67
N TRP A 126 -3.87 -0.35 6.88
CA TRP A 126 -3.55 1.08 7.02
C TRP A 126 -4.72 2.01 6.67
N MET A 127 -5.73 1.52 5.95
CA MET A 127 -6.94 2.26 5.59
C MET A 127 -8.06 2.17 6.64
N LEU A 128 -7.91 1.30 7.65
CA LEU A 128 -8.95 1.02 8.64
C LEU A 128 -8.92 1.95 9.85
N ASN A 129 -7.92 2.81 9.98
CA ASN A 129 -7.68 3.63 11.18
C ASN A 129 -8.52 4.92 11.27
N HIS A 130 -9.57 5.07 10.46
CA HIS A 130 -10.40 6.29 10.45
C HIS A 130 -11.84 6.07 10.95
N LEU A 131 -12.19 4.86 11.40
CA LEU A 131 -13.58 4.50 11.71
C LEU A 131 -13.91 4.26 13.19
N ASN A 132 -12.95 4.40 14.10
CA ASN A 132 -13.23 4.34 15.54
C ASN A 132 -12.97 5.72 16.17
N GLY A 133 -14.06 6.46 16.36
CA GLY A 133 -14.17 7.50 17.39
C GLY A 133 -14.63 6.89 18.70
#